data_AF-A0AAW8BYJ8-F1
#
_entry.id   AF-A0AAW8BYJ8-F1
#
_cell.length_a   1.000
_cell.length_b   1.000
_cell.length_c   1.000
_cell.angle_alpha   90.00
_cell.angle_beta   90.00
_cell.angle_gamma   90.00
#
_symmetry.space_group_name_H-M   'P 1'
#
loop_
_entity.id
_entity.type
_entity.pdbx_description
1 polymer ?
#
loop_
_entity_poly.entity_id
_entity_poly.type
_entity_poly.pdbx_seq_one_letter_code
_entity_poly.pdbx_strand_id
1 'polypeptide(L)'
;MATDVYENCKTPDAQWSVVTSAGPNATLATVLAGFMLTAAIFLLRKDGAGETPSVNDARIYFGGRDKIGLHTYTLALFGPGVLILGLDSYLFGHISAMAPILNERHEMVSPTECGIAWTQTLPASSMLALGGCLMIAGLSWMLAQYFVSQDEPSGAILKLPGLLSGVVIAATSLLLVQTANVYLDVMADSFHAPAACCVRSICQAAYFIIPLVIICMAGINARRFSMHVLAEKSRDGLDAAPDLHLEQNFKYAARASFFTVLLAFLGPLFFGLVANRVGINADGTPKLCTVYAATFLGLAPIAIMFLIALASPAAPPSTRVAT
;
A
#
# COMPACT_ATOMS: atom_id res chain seq x y z
N MET A 1 -9.42 -30.35 -19.74
CA MET A 1 -9.27 -30.22 -18.28
C MET A 1 -7.88 -29.76 -17.87
N ALA A 2 -6.77 -30.37 -18.32
CA ALA A 2 -5.42 -29.81 -18.13
C ALA A 2 -5.13 -28.58 -19.02
N THR A 3 -5.95 -28.36 -20.06
CA THR A 3 -5.86 -27.27 -21.04
C THR A 3 -6.15 -25.89 -20.45
N ASP A 4 -7.06 -25.80 -19.48
CA ASP A 4 -7.57 -24.51 -18.99
C ASP A 4 -6.61 -23.91 -17.95
N VAL A 5 -5.90 -24.79 -17.21
CA VAL A 5 -4.80 -24.41 -16.30
C VAL A 5 -3.58 -23.92 -17.07
N TYR A 6 -3.33 -24.53 -18.23
CA TYR A 6 -2.25 -24.15 -19.15
C TYR A 6 -2.46 -22.73 -19.67
N GLU A 7 -3.70 -22.36 -20.01
CA GLU A 7 -4.00 -21.05 -20.58
C GLU A 7 -3.57 -19.92 -19.64
N ASN A 8 -4.02 -19.94 -18.40
CA ASN A 8 -3.87 -18.81 -17.48
C ASN A 8 -2.43 -18.57 -16.99
N CYS A 9 -1.50 -19.53 -17.14
CA CYS A 9 -0.13 -19.34 -16.67
C CYS A 9 0.84 -18.85 -17.73
N LYS A 10 0.71 -19.23 -19.00
CA LYS A 10 1.69 -18.83 -20.04
C LYS A 10 1.20 -18.91 -21.49
N THR A 11 -0.07 -19.24 -21.79
CA THR A 11 -0.42 -19.36 -23.22
C THR A 11 -0.54 -18.00 -23.89
N PRO A 12 -0.30 -17.96 -25.22
CA PRO A 12 -0.63 -16.80 -26.04
C PRO A 12 -2.14 -16.52 -26.14
N ASP A 13 -3.00 -17.48 -25.80
CA ASP A 13 -4.47 -17.36 -25.91
C ASP A 13 -5.14 -16.78 -24.65
N ALA A 14 -4.49 -16.87 -23.49
CA ALA A 14 -4.98 -16.20 -22.29
C ALA A 14 -4.71 -14.70 -22.37
N GLN A 15 -5.74 -13.91 -22.06
CA GLN A 15 -5.66 -12.44 -22.07
C GLN A 15 -4.60 -11.89 -21.08
N TRP A 16 -4.16 -12.69 -20.11
CA TRP A 16 -3.19 -12.28 -19.09
C TRP A 16 -2.44 -13.49 -18.50
N SER A 17 -1.13 -13.33 -18.24
CA SER A 17 -0.26 -14.34 -17.61
C SER A 17 0.48 -13.74 -16.41
N VAL A 18 0.46 -14.47 -15.31
CA VAL A 18 1.05 -14.03 -14.04
C VAL A 18 2.58 -13.99 -14.08
N VAL A 19 3.19 -14.97 -14.74
CA VAL A 19 4.65 -15.08 -14.87
C VAL A 19 5.19 -13.98 -15.78
N THR A 20 4.52 -13.74 -16.91
CA THR A 20 4.91 -12.73 -17.89
C THR A 20 4.78 -11.31 -17.33
N SER A 21 3.74 -11.05 -16.54
CA SER A 21 3.53 -9.74 -15.90
C SER A 21 4.43 -9.50 -14.68
N ALA A 22 5.01 -10.55 -14.08
CA ALA A 22 5.85 -10.43 -12.90
C ALA A 22 7.11 -9.58 -13.14
N GLY A 23 7.80 -9.76 -14.27
CA GLY A 23 9.01 -8.99 -14.60
C GLY A 23 8.78 -7.46 -14.65
N PRO A 24 7.79 -6.98 -15.43
CA PRO A 24 7.40 -5.58 -15.42
C PRO A 24 7.01 -5.05 -14.03
N ASN A 25 6.26 -5.84 -13.24
CA ASN A 25 5.86 -5.44 -11.89
C ASN A 25 7.06 -5.31 -10.93
N ALA A 26 8.02 -6.24 -10.99
CA ALA A 26 9.28 -6.14 -10.22
C ALA A 26 10.07 -4.86 -10.56
N THR A 27 10.10 -4.51 -11.84
CA THR A 27 10.76 -3.31 -12.33
C THR A 27 10.07 -2.06 -11.80
N LEU A 28 8.74 -2.00 -11.89
CA LEU A 28 7.93 -0.91 -11.35
C LEU A 28 8.18 -0.75 -9.84
N ALA A 29 8.13 -1.83 -9.07
CA ALA A 29 8.38 -1.82 -7.63
C ALA A 29 9.77 -1.23 -7.31
N THR A 30 10.81 -1.65 -8.05
CA THR A 30 12.17 -1.17 -7.88
C THR A 30 12.30 0.33 -8.18
N VAL A 31 11.66 0.81 -9.24
CA VAL A 31 11.66 2.24 -9.61
C VAL A 31 10.95 3.08 -8.53
N LEU A 32 9.80 2.63 -8.05
CA LEU A 32 9.07 3.31 -6.98
C LEU A 32 9.90 3.36 -5.68
N ALA A 33 10.57 2.25 -5.31
CA ALA A 33 11.45 2.20 -4.15
C ALA A 33 12.64 3.17 -4.30
N GLY A 34 13.29 3.21 -5.46
CA GLY A 34 14.39 4.13 -5.74
C GLY A 34 13.98 5.59 -5.67
N PHE A 35 12.78 5.92 -6.19
CA PHE A 35 12.21 7.25 -6.07
C PHE A 35 11.98 7.65 -4.62
N MET A 36 11.35 6.79 -3.81
CA MET A 36 11.10 7.05 -2.39
C MET A 36 12.39 7.22 -1.60
N LEU A 37 13.40 6.39 -1.88
CA LEU A 37 14.72 6.50 -1.25
C LEU A 37 15.39 7.84 -1.59
N THR A 38 15.32 8.26 -2.86
CA THR A 38 15.88 9.54 -3.31
C THR A 38 15.16 10.72 -2.63
N ALA A 39 13.83 10.68 -2.56
CA ALA A 39 13.05 11.69 -1.88
C ALA A 39 13.38 11.76 -0.37
N ALA A 40 13.55 10.61 0.29
CA ALA A 40 13.97 10.53 1.68
C ALA A 40 15.36 11.15 1.91
N ILE A 41 16.34 10.84 1.05
CA ILE A 41 17.69 11.42 1.12
C ILE A 41 17.66 12.94 0.92
N PHE A 42 16.84 13.42 -0.03
CA PHE A 42 16.70 14.86 -0.27
C PHE A 42 16.14 15.59 0.95
N LEU A 43 15.14 15.02 1.62
CA LEU A 43 14.59 15.56 2.87
C LEU A 43 15.65 15.61 3.97
N LEU A 44 16.41 14.53 4.17
CA LEU A 44 17.48 14.48 5.17
C LEU A 44 18.61 15.47 4.90
N ARG A 45 18.94 15.72 3.61
CA ARG A 45 20.01 16.65 3.24
C ARG A 45 19.63 18.11 3.46
N LYS A 46 18.36 18.47 3.27
CA LYS A 46 17.87 19.84 3.46
C LYS A 46 18.11 20.33 4.90
N ASP A 47 18.06 19.42 5.86
CA ASP A 47 18.25 19.73 7.30
C ASP A 47 19.73 19.88 7.70
N GLY A 48 20.67 19.39 6.88
CA GLY A 48 22.11 19.36 7.18
C GLY A 48 22.95 20.45 6.50
N ALA A 49 22.36 21.29 5.64
CA ALA A 49 23.12 22.22 4.79
C ALA A 49 23.35 23.63 5.38
N GLY A 50 22.96 23.86 6.65
CA GLY A 50 22.93 25.20 7.25
C GLY A 50 24.06 25.56 8.22
N GLU A 51 24.58 24.63 9.02
CA GLU A 51 25.52 24.97 10.11
C GLU A 51 26.49 23.83 10.39
N THR A 52 27.78 24.13 10.48
CA THR A 52 28.83 23.19 10.90
C THR A 52 28.52 22.66 12.31
N PRO A 53 28.34 21.35 12.50
CA PRO A 53 27.98 20.79 13.80
C PRO A 53 29.17 20.88 14.75
N SER A 54 29.01 21.67 15.82
CA SER A 54 29.81 21.57 17.03
C SER A 54 29.67 20.16 17.61
N VAL A 55 30.80 19.49 17.85
CA VAL A 55 30.91 18.09 18.31
C VAL A 55 30.18 17.82 19.65
N ASN A 56 29.78 18.86 20.38
CA ASN A 56 29.05 18.74 21.64
C ASN A 56 27.51 18.80 21.50
N ASP A 57 26.96 19.06 20.31
CA ASP A 57 25.51 19.25 20.08
C ASP A 57 24.81 18.07 19.39
N ALA A 58 25.48 16.92 19.29
CA ALA A 58 24.89 15.69 18.76
C ALA A 58 23.72 15.15 19.62
N ARG A 59 23.45 15.74 20.79
CA ARG A 59 22.30 15.41 21.65
C ARG A 59 21.01 16.19 21.33
N ILE A 60 21.05 17.20 20.44
CA ILE A 60 19.95 18.16 20.25
C ILE A 60 19.25 18.03 18.88
N TYR A 61 19.50 16.98 18.09
CA TYR A 61 18.67 16.72 16.89
C TYR A 61 17.28 16.14 17.22
N PHE A 62 16.95 15.92 18.50
CA PHE A 62 15.63 15.48 18.97
C PHE A 62 14.87 16.55 19.80
N GLY A 63 15.37 17.79 19.89
CA GLY A 63 14.90 18.78 20.89
C GLY A 63 13.97 19.91 20.43
N GLY A 64 13.83 20.17 19.12
CA GLY A 64 12.95 21.20 18.58
C GLY A 64 11.55 20.68 18.27
N ARG A 65 10.63 20.78 19.24
CA ARG A 65 9.32 20.08 19.24
C ARG A 65 8.40 20.32 18.03
N ASP A 66 8.53 21.43 17.29
CA ASP A 66 7.46 21.82 16.34
C ASP A 66 7.83 21.66 14.85
N LYS A 67 9.11 21.79 14.48
CA LYS A 67 9.56 21.60 13.07
C LYS A 67 10.11 20.20 12.78
N ILE A 68 10.65 19.51 13.79
CA ILE A 68 11.25 18.17 13.64
C ILE A 68 10.17 17.08 13.45
N GLY A 69 8.97 17.31 13.99
CA GLY A 69 7.86 16.38 13.86
C GLY A 69 7.52 16.10 12.40
N LEU A 70 7.39 17.14 11.58
CA LEU A 70 6.81 17.06 10.24
C LEU A 70 7.63 16.21 9.26
N HIS A 71 8.97 16.37 9.25
CA HIS A 71 9.85 15.54 8.42
C HIS A 71 9.91 14.09 8.89
N THR A 72 9.72 13.85 10.19
CA THR A 72 9.68 12.50 10.77
C THR A 72 8.52 11.68 10.20
N TYR A 73 7.35 12.28 9.92
CA TYR A 73 6.21 11.56 9.31
C TYR A 73 6.53 11.06 7.91
N THR A 74 7.10 11.92 7.06
CA THR A 74 7.43 11.53 5.68
C THR A 74 8.48 10.42 5.66
N LEU A 75 9.52 10.51 6.51
CA LEU A 75 10.51 9.46 6.66
C LEU A 75 9.92 8.17 7.22
N ALA A 76 9.00 8.27 8.18
CA ALA A 76 8.29 7.12 8.76
C ALA A 76 7.38 6.41 7.75
N LEU A 77 6.90 7.09 6.70
CA LEU A 77 6.14 6.49 5.60
C LEU A 77 7.05 5.98 4.47
N PHE A 78 8.11 6.73 4.15
CA PHE A 78 9.04 6.36 3.08
C PHE A 78 9.90 5.16 3.43
N GLY A 79 10.42 5.07 4.66
CA GLY A 79 11.22 3.93 5.12
C GLY A 79 10.56 2.57 4.90
N PRO A 80 9.38 2.30 5.47
CA PRO A 80 8.68 1.04 5.26
C PRO A 80 8.19 0.86 3.82
N GLY A 81 7.90 1.95 3.09
CA GLY A 81 7.55 1.90 1.68
C GLY A 81 8.70 1.41 0.79
N VAL A 82 9.93 1.87 1.02
CA VAL A 82 11.13 1.36 0.33
C VAL A 82 11.34 -0.12 0.64
N LEU A 83 11.21 -0.51 1.92
CA LEU A 83 11.36 -1.90 2.34
C LEU A 83 10.34 -2.82 1.67
N ILE A 84 9.05 -2.46 1.70
CA ILE A 84 7.99 -3.31 1.15
C ILE A 84 8.07 -3.41 -0.37
N LEU A 85 8.43 -2.34 -1.08
CA LEU A 85 8.62 -2.36 -2.53
C LEU A 85 9.89 -3.13 -2.95
N GLY A 86 10.96 -3.05 -2.17
CA GLY A 86 12.17 -3.85 -2.41
C GLY A 86 11.93 -5.35 -2.21
N LEU A 87 11.13 -5.72 -1.21
CA LEU A 87 10.73 -7.12 -1.01
C LEU A 87 9.71 -7.57 -2.06
N ASP A 88 8.82 -6.69 -2.49
CA ASP A 88 7.91 -6.94 -3.60
C ASP A 88 8.65 -7.23 -4.91
N SER A 89 9.67 -6.43 -5.25
CA SER A 89 10.47 -6.67 -6.46
C SER A 89 11.20 -8.01 -6.42
N TYR A 90 11.68 -8.42 -5.25
CA TYR A 90 12.24 -9.75 -5.05
C TYR A 90 11.20 -10.86 -5.27
N LEU A 91 9.98 -10.72 -4.72
CA LEU A 91 8.92 -11.71 -4.89
C LEU A 91 8.49 -11.83 -6.35
N PHE A 92 8.25 -10.73 -7.04
CA PHE A 92 7.94 -10.75 -8.47
C PHE A 92 9.10 -11.26 -9.33
N GLY A 93 10.35 -10.94 -8.97
CA GLY A 93 11.54 -11.52 -9.60
C GLY A 93 11.54 -13.05 -9.46
N HIS A 94 11.22 -13.57 -8.28
CA HIS A 94 11.12 -15.00 -8.07
C HIS A 94 9.95 -15.63 -8.84
N ILE A 95 8.77 -14.99 -8.90
CA ILE A 95 7.63 -15.48 -9.70
C ILE A 95 8.00 -15.54 -11.19
N SER A 96 8.72 -14.53 -11.70
CA SER A 96 9.19 -14.52 -13.10
C SER A 96 10.18 -15.66 -13.40
N ALA A 97 10.96 -16.07 -12.40
CA ALA A 97 11.90 -17.18 -12.50
C ALA A 97 11.20 -18.56 -12.44
N MET A 98 9.97 -18.64 -11.92
CA MET A 98 9.14 -19.86 -11.93
C MET A 98 8.46 -20.10 -13.29
N ALA A 99 9.05 -19.62 -14.38
CA ALA A 99 8.50 -19.83 -15.70
C ALA A 99 8.43 -21.33 -15.99
N PRO A 100 7.23 -21.89 -16.26
CA PRO A 100 7.08 -23.33 -16.40
C PRO A 100 7.95 -23.84 -17.55
N ILE A 101 8.61 -24.98 -17.30
CA ILE A 101 9.35 -25.72 -18.32
C ILE A 101 8.33 -26.31 -19.28
N LEU A 102 8.43 -25.91 -20.54
CA LEU A 102 7.62 -26.43 -21.63
C LEU A 102 8.32 -27.67 -22.20
N ASN A 103 7.58 -28.76 -22.36
CA ASN A 103 8.05 -29.91 -23.15
C ASN A 103 8.14 -29.54 -24.64
N GLU A 104 8.77 -30.39 -25.48
CA GLU A 104 8.88 -30.18 -26.94
C GLU A 104 7.52 -29.95 -27.64
N ARG A 105 6.43 -30.43 -27.04
CA ARG A 105 5.04 -30.22 -27.47
C ARG A 105 4.40 -28.91 -26.98
N HIS A 106 5.16 -28.04 -26.32
CA HIS A 106 4.65 -26.86 -25.60
C HIS A 106 3.65 -27.21 -24.50
N GLU A 107 3.70 -28.42 -23.95
CA GLU A 107 2.86 -28.82 -22.82
C GLU A 107 3.59 -28.59 -21.50
N MET A 108 2.87 -28.14 -20.47
CA MET A 108 3.44 -27.87 -19.15
C MET A 108 3.79 -29.18 -18.43
N VAL A 109 5.01 -29.30 -17.92
CA VAL A 109 5.48 -30.50 -17.22
C VAL A 109 4.81 -30.68 -15.85
N SER A 110 4.40 -29.59 -15.18
CA SER A 110 3.71 -29.67 -13.89
C SER A 110 2.71 -28.52 -13.65
N PRO A 111 1.43 -28.80 -13.38
CA PRO A 111 0.43 -27.78 -13.01
C PRO A 111 0.68 -27.18 -11.61
N THR A 112 1.53 -27.80 -10.79
CA THR A 112 1.79 -27.36 -9.41
C THR A 112 2.51 -26.02 -9.36
N GLU A 113 3.45 -25.78 -10.29
CA GLU A 113 4.24 -24.55 -10.34
C GLU A 113 3.36 -23.34 -10.65
N CYS A 114 2.36 -23.52 -11.53
CA CYS A 114 1.37 -22.51 -11.84
C CYS A 114 0.54 -22.11 -10.60
N GLY A 115 0.07 -23.08 -9.83
CA GLY A 115 -0.69 -22.83 -8.60
C GLY A 115 0.12 -22.08 -7.54
N ILE A 116 1.42 -22.39 -7.44
CA ILE A 116 2.37 -21.66 -6.57
C ILE A 116 2.49 -20.22 -7.02
N ALA A 117 2.75 -19.98 -8.32
CA ALA A 117 2.91 -18.65 -8.87
C ALA A 117 1.69 -17.77 -8.57
N TRP A 118 0.47 -18.27 -8.85
CA TRP A 118 -0.78 -17.56 -8.53
C TRP A 118 -0.93 -17.20 -7.05
N THR A 119 -0.65 -18.16 -6.18
CA THR A 119 -0.75 -18.00 -4.72
C THR A 119 0.24 -16.97 -4.20
N GLN A 120 1.40 -16.86 -4.83
CA GLN A 120 2.45 -15.92 -4.45
C GLN A 120 2.25 -14.53 -5.04
N THR A 121 1.61 -14.42 -6.20
CA THR A 121 1.31 -13.13 -6.83
C THR A 121 0.37 -12.29 -6.00
N LEU A 122 -0.65 -12.89 -5.38
CA LEU A 122 -1.63 -12.14 -4.62
C LEU A 122 -1.01 -11.29 -3.47
N PRO A 123 -0.18 -11.85 -2.56
CA PRO A 123 0.52 -11.04 -1.58
C PRO A 123 1.56 -10.10 -2.19
N ALA A 124 2.24 -10.44 -3.29
CA ALA A 124 3.15 -9.53 -3.99
C ALA A 124 2.41 -8.28 -4.52
N SER A 125 1.34 -8.46 -5.30
CA SER A 125 0.49 -7.35 -5.77
C SER A 125 -0.01 -6.46 -4.63
N SER A 126 -0.28 -7.05 -3.47
CA SER A 126 -0.67 -6.34 -2.24
C SER A 126 0.43 -5.43 -1.69
N MET A 127 1.69 -5.90 -1.73
CA MET A 127 2.88 -5.14 -1.33
C MET A 127 3.17 -4.00 -2.29
N LEU A 128 3.08 -4.25 -3.59
CA LEU A 128 3.19 -3.23 -4.63
C LEU A 128 2.17 -2.11 -4.44
N ALA A 129 0.90 -2.48 -4.26
CA ALA A 129 -0.19 -1.52 -4.08
C ALA A 129 0.00 -0.70 -2.80
N LEU A 130 0.38 -1.33 -1.68
CA LEU A 130 0.64 -0.64 -0.42
C LEU A 130 1.84 0.30 -0.52
N GLY A 131 2.93 -0.14 -1.13
CA GLY A 131 4.11 0.67 -1.38
C GLY A 131 3.81 1.89 -2.24
N GLY A 132 3.03 1.72 -3.31
CA GLY A 132 2.53 2.83 -4.13
C GLY A 132 1.68 3.82 -3.33
N CYS A 133 0.79 3.34 -2.45
CA CYS A 133 0.01 4.22 -1.56
C CYS A 133 0.89 5.00 -0.58
N LEU A 134 1.88 4.35 0.03
CA LEU A 134 2.83 5.00 0.95
C LEU A 134 3.65 6.08 0.24
N MET A 135 4.05 5.83 -1.01
CA MET A 135 4.74 6.83 -1.84
C MET A 135 3.85 8.08 -2.03
N ILE A 136 2.62 7.89 -2.50
CA ILE A 136 1.71 9.01 -2.77
C ILE A 136 1.32 9.74 -1.48
N ALA A 137 1.09 9.03 -0.38
CA ALA A 137 0.80 9.63 0.91
C ALA A 137 1.99 10.45 1.44
N GLY A 138 3.22 9.92 1.32
CA GLY A 138 4.43 10.65 1.72
C GLY A 138 4.69 11.89 0.86
N LEU A 139 4.47 11.81 -0.46
CA LEU A 139 4.51 12.98 -1.35
C LEU A 139 3.43 14.01 -1.00
N SER A 140 2.22 13.54 -0.67
CA SER A 140 1.12 14.41 -0.27
C SER A 140 1.47 15.18 1.01
N TRP A 141 2.13 14.54 1.96
CA TRP A 141 2.71 15.21 3.12
C TRP A 141 3.76 16.25 2.70
N MET A 142 4.73 15.91 1.84
CA MET A 142 5.74 16.89 1.38
C MET A 142 5.11 18.11 0.71
N LEU A 143 4.09 17.92 -0.13
CA LEU A 143 3.36 19.02 -0.77
C LEU A 143 2.63 19.89 0.25
N ALA A 144 1.98 19.28 1.24
CA ALA A 144 1.34 20.02 2.33
C ALA A 144 2.37 20.89 3.09
N GLN A 145 3.56 20.36 3.37
CA GLN A 145 4.64 21.14 4.01
C GLN A 145 5.09 22.31 3.13
N TYR A 146 5.25 22.06 1.83
CA TYR A 146 5.65 23.09 0.88
C TYR A 146 4.63 24.25 0.84
N PHE A 147 3.33 23.94 0.78
CA PHE A 147 2.30 24.98 0.77
C PHE A 147 2.18 25.73 2.09
N VAL A 148 2.42 25.08 3.23
CA VAL A 148 2.47 25.77 4.52
C VAL A 148 3.68 26.70 4.61
N SER A 149 4.77 26.39 3.91
CA SER A 149 5.97 27.25 3.88
C SER A 149 5.86 28.45 2.93
N GLN A 150 4.87 28.46 2.04
CA GLN A 150 4.60 29.57 1.12
C GLN A 150 3.42 30.35 1.70
N ASP A 151 3.66 31.55 2.23
CA ASP A 151 2.70 32.32 3.06
C ASP A 151 1.34 32.68 2.39
N GLU A 152 1.09 32.35 1.12
CA GLU A 152 -0.18 32.60 0.42
C GLU A 152 -0.77 31.37 -0.31
N PRO A 153 -1.18 30.30 0.40
CA PRO A 153 -1.80 29.16 -0.27
C PRO A 153 -3.30 29.41 -0.50
N SER A 154 -3.73 29.36 -1.77
CA SER A 154 -5.17 29.32 -2.07
C SER A 154 -5.80 28.04 -1.47
N GLY A 155 -6.94 28.18 -0.80
CA GLY A 155 -7.58 27.09 -0.06
C GLY A 155 -7.98 25.86 -0.92
N ALA A 156 -8.03 26.00 -2.24
CA ALA A 156 -8.24 24.89 -3.16
C ALA A 156 -6.99 24.01 -3.32
N ILE A 157 -5.80 24.61 -3.35
CA ILE A 157 -4.52 23.92 -3.53
C ILE A 157 -4.18 23.06 -2.31
N LEU A 158 -4.50 23.54 -1.10
CA LEU A 158 -4.31 22.80 0.15
C LEU A 158 -5.13 21.49 0.24
N LYS A 159 -6.23 21.37 -0.51
CA LYS A 159 -7.06 20.14 -0.54
C LYS A 159 -6.55 19.08 -1.49
N LEU A 160 -5.66 19.44 -2.41
CA LEU A 160 -5.18 18.58 -3.48
C LEU A 160 -4.43 17.32 -2.96
N PRO A 161 -3.54 17.42 -1.95
CA PRO A 161 -2.80 16.25 -1.45
C PRO A 161 -3.70 15.17 -0.83
N GLY A 162 -4.69 15.59 -0.02
CA GLY A 162 -5.66 14.67 0.59
C GLY A 162 -6.55 14.01 -0.46
N LEU A 163 -6.97 14.77 -1.49
CA LEU A 163 -7.73 14.22 -2.62
C LEU A 163 -6.93 13.18 -3.41
N LEU A 164 -5.68 13.50 -3.75
CA LEU A 164 -4.79 12.60 -4.49
C LEU A 164 -4.55 11.29 -3.73
N SER A 165 -4.22 11.38 -2.43
CA SER A 165 -4.05 10.20 -1.58
C SER A 165 -5.34 9.37 -1.49
N GLY A 166 -6.50 10.01 -1.33
CA GLY A 166 -7.79 9.32 -1.28
C GLY A 166 -8.14 8.58 -2.57
N VAL A 167 -7.91 9.21 -3.72
CA VAL A 167 -8.16 8.59 -5.04
C VAL A 167 -7.24 7.38 -5.26
N VAL A 168 -5.96 7.50 -4.93
CA VAL A 168 -5.01 6.39 -5.08
C VAL A 168 -5.34 5.23 -4.15
N ILE A 169 -5.70 5.50 -2.89
CA ILE A 169 -6.12 4.46 -1.93
C ILE A 169 -7.40 3.75 -2.41
N ALA A 170 -8.37 4.50 -2.95
CA ALA A 170 -9.59 3.93 -3.50
C ALA A 170 -9.31 3.02 -4.71
N ALA A 171 -8.53 3.52 -5.67
CA ALA A 171 -8.18 2.80 -6.89
C ALA A 171 -7.39 1.52 -6.59
N THR A 172 -6.36 1.61 -5.74
CA THR A 172 -5.53 0.45 -5.37
C THR A 172 -6.32 -0.58 -4.57
N SER A 173 -7.20 -0.17 -3.66
CA SER A 173 -8.08 -1.10 -2.93
C SER A 173 -8.99 -1.86 -3.88
N LEU A 174 -9.61 -1.17 -4.86
CA LEU A 174 -10.43 -1.79 -5.90
C LEU A 174 -9.62 -2.80 -6.73
N LEU A 175 -8.41 -2.42 -7.12
CA LEU A 175 -7.51 -3.32 -7.86
C LEU A 175 -7.16 -4.57 -7.04
N LEU A 176 -6.86 -4.43 -5.74
CA LEU A 176 -6.55 -5.58 -4.88
C LEU A 176 -7.73 -6.54 -4.72
N VAL A 177 -8.95 -6.01 -4.56
CA VAL A 177 -10.14 -6.87 -4.50
C VAL A 177 -10.37 -7.56 -5.84
N GLN A 178 -10.18 -6.86 -6.96
CA GLN A 178 -10.28 -7.46 -8.28
C GLN A 178 -9.24 -8.57 -8.47
N THR A 179 -7.97 -8.32 -8.11
CA THR A 179 -6.91 -9.34 -8.16
C THR A 179 -7.23 -10.55 -7.29
N ALA A 180 -7.79 -10.34 -6.09
CA ALA A 180 -8.23 -11.41 -5.20
C ALA A 180 -9.38 -12.24 -5.80
N ASN A 181 -10.36 -11.58 -6.43
CA ASN A 181 -11.46 -12.28 -7.12
C ASN A 181 -10.94 -13.14 -8.27
N VAL A 182 -10.06 -12.59 -9.10
CA VAL A 182 -9.49 -13.34 -10.22
C VAL A 182 -8.65 -14.51 -9.72
N TYR A 183 -7.87 -14.33 -8.65
CA TYR A 183 -7.17 -15.43 -7.99
C TYR A 183 -8.14 -16.54 -7.52
N LEU A 184 -9.24 -16.18 -6.86
CA LEU A 184 -10.23 -17.14 -6.38
C LEU A 184 -10.93 -17.87 -7.53
N ASP A 185 -11.19 -17.19 -8.65
CA ASP A 185 -11.78 -17.78 -9.84
C ASP A 185 -10.83 -18.82 -10.45
N VAL A 186 -9.54 -18.48 -10.57
CA VAL A 186 -8.52 -19.44 -11.02
C VAL A 186 -8.43 -20.62 -10.06
N MET A 187 -8.42 -20.40 -8.74
CA MET A 187 -8.35 -21.49 -7.76
C MET A 187 -9.61 -22.38 -7.73
N ALA A 188 -10.78 -21.81 -7.99
CA ALA A 188 -12.05 -22.55 -8.08
C ALA A 188 -12.10 -23.38 -9.37
N ASP A 189 -11.89 -22.73 -10.51
CA ASP A 189 -12.18 -23.31 -11.83
C ASP A 189 -11.04 -24.23 -12.29
N SER A 190 -9.78 -23.85 -12.05
CA SER A 190 -8.62 -24.62 -12.50
C SER A 190 -8.21 -25.71 -11.50
N PHE A 191 -8.32 -25.45 -10.20
CA PHE A 191 -7.81 -26.34 -9.15
C PHE A 191 -8.91 -27.01 -8.31
N HIS A 192 -10.19 -26.79 -8.65
CA HIS A 192 -11.36 -27.43 -8.02
C HIS A 192 -11.39 -27.30 -6.49
N ALA A 193 -10.87 -26.19 -5.94
CA ALA A 193 -10.83 -25.99 -4.49
C ALA A 193 -12.26 -25.74 -3.95
N PRO A 194 -12.89 -26.68 -3.21
CA PRO A 194 -14.33 -26.63 -2.90
C PRO A 194 -14.74 -25.47 -1.99
N ALA A 195 -13.79 -24.89 -1.26
CA ALA A 195 -14.07 -23.74 -0.39
C ALA A 195 -14.01 -22.39 -1.11
N ALA A 196 -13.55 -22.35 -2.35
CA ALA A 196 -13.43 -21.09 -3.10
C ALA A 196 -14.79 -20.40 -3.25
N CYS A 197 -15.90 -21.14 -3.29
CA CYS A 197 -17.24 -20.56 -3.39
C CYS A 197 -17.61 -19.67 -2.19
N CYS A 198 -17.35 -20.12 -0.95
CA CYS A 198 -17.67 -19.33 0.24
C CYS A 198 -16.80 -18.07 0.33
N VAL A 199 -15.51 -18.20 0.04
CA VAL A 199 -14.57 -17.06 0.04
C VAL A 199 -14.93 -16.07 -1.07
N ARG A 200 -15.30 -16.56 -2.25
CA ARG A 200 -15.73 -15.75 -3.38
C ARG A 200 -16.94 -14.89 -3.04
N SER A 201 -17.95 -15.43 -2.35
CA SER A 201 -19.09 -14.63 -1.90
C SER A 201 -18.69 -13.52 -0.93
N ILE A 202 -17.76 -13.79 -0.01
CA ILE A 202 -17.25 -12.77 0.92
C ILE A 202 -16.44 -11.70 0.17
N CYS A 203 -15.56 -12.09 -0.75
CA CYS A 203 -14.77 -11.16 -1.57
C CYS A 203 -15.63 -10.32 -2.52
N GLN A 204 -16.68 -10.90 -3.11
CA GLN A 204 -17.66 -10.13 -3.89
C GLN A 204 -18.44 -9.14 -3.02
N ALA A 205 -18.85 -9.53 -1.81
CA ALA A 205 -19.48 -8.56 -0.90
C ALA A 205 -18.50 -7.42 -0.54
N ALA A 206 -17.24 -7.77 -0.27
CA ALA A 206 -16.17 -6.80 0.00
C ALA A 206 -15.94 -5.85 -1.19
N TYR A 207 -16.07 -6.32 -2.43
CA TYR A 207 -15.96 -5.50 -3.65
C TYR A 207 -16.95 -4.34 -3.67
N PHE A 208 -18.17 -4.53 -3.16
CA PHE A 208 -19.16 -3.44 -3.07
C PHE A 208 -19.03 -2.62 -1.79
N ILE A 209 -18.65 -3.25 -0.67
CA ILE A 209 -18.59 -2.59 0.63
C ILE A 209 -17.36 -1.69 0.74
N ILE A 210 -16.18 -2.13 0.27
CA ILE A 210 -14.92 -1.38 0.43
C ILE A 210 -14.98 -0.01 -0.27
N PRO A 211 -15.41 0.10 -1.55
CA PRO A 211 -15.53 1.41 -2.21
C PRO A 211 -16.56 2.29 -1.51
N LEU A 212 -17.67 1.72 -1.05
CA LEU A 212 -18.68 2.44 -0.29
C LEU A 212 -18.09 3.02 1.00
N VAL A 213 -17.35 2.21 1.76
CA VAL A 213 -16.67 2.65 2.99
C VAL A 213 -15.63 3.72 2.68
N ILE A 214 -14.84 3.56 1.62
CA ILE A 214 -13.83 4.56 1.22
C ILE A 214 -14.49 5.87 0.79
N ILE A 215 -15.56 5.83 -0.01
CA ILE A 215 -16.35 7.00 -0.43
C ILE A 215 -16.99 7.67 0.80
N CYS A 216 -17.62 6.88 1.68
CA CYS A 216 -18.20 7.38 2.92
C CYS A 216 -17.14 8.04 3.79
N MET A 217 -15.94 7.48 3.89
CA MET A 217 -14.85 8.00 4.72
C MET A 217 -14.19 9.23 4.11
N ALA A 218 -14.00 9.27 2.79
CA ALA A 218 -13.61 10.49 2.09
C ALA A 218 -14.64 11.61 2.31
N GLY A 219 -15.94 11.27 2.24
CA GLY A 219 -17.04 12.17 2.56
C GLY A 219 -17.06 12.61 4.03
N ILE A 220 -16.81 11.70 4.97
CA ILE A 220 -16.75 11.99 6.42
C ILE A 220 -15.54 12.87 6.72
N ASN A 221 -14.37 12.61 6.13
CA ASN A 221 -13.19 13.45 6.30
C ASN A 221 -13.41 14.85 5.72
N ALA A 222 -14.05 14.95 4.55
CA ALA A 222 -14.46 16.24 3.99
C ALA A 222 -15.48 16.99 4.90
N ARG A 223 -16.41 16.26 5.52
CA ARG A 223 -17.40 16.83 6.47
C ARG A 223 -16.80 17.20 7.82
N ARG A 224 -15.92 16.36 8.39
CA ARG A 224 -15.18 16.66 9.63
C ARG A 224 -14.36 17.93 9.45
N PHE A 225 -13.68 18.05 8.31
CA PHE A 225 -13.02 19.29 7.93
C PHE A 225 -14.00 20.49 7.95
N SER A 226 -15.17 20.36 7.33
CA SER A 226 -16.17 21.46 7.32
C SER A 226 -16.72 21.83 8.71
N MET A 227 -16.88 20.86 9.61
CA MET A 227 -17.38 21.08 10.97
C MET A 227 -16.33 21.73 11.89
N HIS A 228 -15.06 21.33 11.74
CA HIS A 228 -13.97 21.93 12.51
C HIS A 228 -13.73 23.39 12.14
N VAL A 229 -13.88 23.76 10.87
CA VAL A 229 -13.88 25.17 10.41
C VAL A 229 -14.94 26.00 11.15
N LEU A 230 -16.13 25.43 11.36
CA LEU A 230 -17.22 26.13 12.05
C LEU A 230 -16.98 26.22 13.56
N ALA A 231 -16.37 25.20 14.16
CA ALA A 231 -16.02 25.18 15.58
C ALA A 231 -14.85 26.11 15.91
N GLU A 232 -13.85 26.22 15.03
CA GLU A 232 -12.67 27.09 15.20
C GLU A 232 -13.06 28.56 15.06
N LYS A 233 -13.94 28.90 14.10
CA LYS A 233 -14.55 30.25 14.02
C LYS A 233 -15.37 30.61 15.27
N SER A 234 -15.89 29.62 15.98
CA SER A 234 -16.57 29.81 17.28
C SER A 234 -15.59 29.91 18.45
N ARG A 235 -14.31 29.55 18.25
CA ARG A 235 -13.28 29.42 19.28
C ARG A 235 -12.17 30.47 19.15
N ASP A 236 -12.13 31.25 18.07
CA ASP A 236 -11.29 32.46 17.91
C ASP A 236 -11.52 33.54 19.00
N GLY A 237 -12.37 33.29 19.99
CA GLY A 237 -12.46 34.07 21.23
C GLY A 237 -11.70 33.49 22.43
N LEU A 238 -11.06 32.32 22.32
CA LEU A 238 -10.46 31.62 23.46
C LEU A 238 -9.18 30.88 23.05
N ASP A 239 -8.03 31.42 23.48
CA ASP A 239 -6.63 30.95 23.23
C ASP A 239 -6.44 29.44 23.46
N ALA A 240 -6.81 28.62 22.48
CA ALA A 240 -6.72 27.16 22.58
C ALA A 240 -5.52 26.63 21.79
N ALA A 241 -4.64 25.95 22.52
CA ALA A 241 -3.36 25.44 22.03
C ALA A 241 -3.49 24.48 20.82
N PRO A 242 -2.70 24.68 19.75
CA PRO A 242 -2.73 23.89 18.50
C PRO A 242 -2.12 22.47 18.57
N ASP A 243 -1.65 22.01 19.74
CA ASP A 243 -0.78 20.83 19.83
C ASP A 243 -1.49 19.45 19.74
N LEU A 244 -2.81 19.39 20.01
CA LEU A 244 -3.49 18.09 20.19
C LEU A 244 -3.64 17.26 18.90
N HIS A 245 -3.71 17.91 17.74
CA HIS A 245 -3.97 17.23 16.45
C HIS A 245 -2.75 16.49 15.88
N LEU A 246 -1.53 16.98 16.17
CA LEU A 246 -0.29 16.41 15.63
C LEU A 246 0.01 15.03 16.25
N GLU A 247 -0.28 14.88 17.54
CA GLU A 247 -0.04 13.64 18.30
C GLU A 247 -0.96 12.49 17.82
N GLN A 248 -2.22 12.79 17.50
CA GLN A 248 -3.17 11.77 17.07
C GLN A 248 -2.82 11.23 15.67
N ASN A 249 -2.45 12.11 14.74
CA ASN A 249 -2.01 11.71 13.40
C ASN A 249 -0.75 10.85 13.45
N PHE A 250 0.16 11.11 14.41
CA PHE A 250 1.36 10.30 14.62
C PHE A 250 1.04 8.87 15.02
N LYS A 251 0.07 8.67 15.91
CA LYS A 251 -0.33 7.32 16.34
C LYS A 251 -0.84 6.48 15.16
N TYR A 252 -1.59 7.08 14.22
CA TYR A 252 -2.06 6.36 13.03
C TYR A 252 -0.94 6.08 12.04
N ALA A 253 -0.06 7.06 11.78
CA ALA A 253 1.10 6.89 10.91
C ALA A 253 2.04 5.80 11.44
N ALA A 254 2.39 5.84 12.73
CA ALA A 254 3.27 4.85 13.36
C ALA A 254 2.66 3.44 13.32
N ARG A 255 1.36 3.31 13.57
CA ARG A 255 0.64 2.02 13.42
C ARG A 255 0.66 1.53 11.99
N ALA A 256 0.38 2.39 11.02
CA ALA A 256 0.43 2.04 9.60
C ALA A 256 1.84 1.55 9.21
N SER A 257 2.90 2.28 9.60
CA SER A 257 4.29 1.88 9.36
C SER A 257 4.63 0.54 9.99
N PHE A 258 4.22 0.30 11.24
CA PHE A 258 4.42 -0.98 11.91
C PHE A 258 3.75 -2.13 11.16
N PHE A 259 2.48 -1.98 10.77
CA PHE A 259 1.76 -3.02 10.03
C PHE A 259 2.33 -3.23 8.62
N THR A 260 2.82 -2.18 7.96
CA THR A 260 3.53 -2.30 6.68
C THR A 260 4.80 -3.15 6.84
N VAL A 261 5.62 -2.88 7.86
CA VAL A 261 6.82 -3.67 8.13
C VAL A 261 6.45 -5.11 8.44
N LEU A 262 5.44 -5.33 9.28
CA LEU A 262 4.95 -6.67 9.60
C LEU A 262 4.51 -7.42 8.33
N LEU A 263 3.74 -6.77 7.47
CA LEU A 263 3.32 -7.36 6.20
C LEU A 263 4.53 -7.67 5.30
N ALA A 264 5.48 -6.73 5.20
CA ALA A 264 6.72 -6.88 4.44
C ALA A 264 7.52 -8.11 4.89
N PHE A 265 7.51 -8.46 6.19
CA PHE A 265 8.10 -9.71 6.67
C PHE A 265 7.23 -10.94 6.40
N LEU A 266 5.92 -10.83 6.62
CA LEU A 266 4.99 -11.96 6.47
C LEU A 266 4.87 -12.44 5.02
N GLY A 267 4.96 -11.56 4.01
CA GLY A 267 4.85 -11.96 2.61
C GLY A 267 5.95 -12.93 2.15
N PRO A 268 7.25 -12.56 2.25
CA PRO A 268 8.36 -13.47 1.94
C PRO A 268 8.38 -14.73 2.81
N LEU A 269 7.99 -14.62 4.08
CA LEU A 269 7.89 -15.79 4.95
C LEU A 269 6.80 -16.77 4.47
N PHE A 270 5.63 -16.24 4.10
CA PHE A 270 4.55 -17.01 3.49
C PHE A 270 5.00 -17.65 2.16
N PHE A 271 5.70 -16.88 1.32
CA PHE A 271 6.27 -17.33 0.05
C PHE A 271 7.25 -18.50 0.23
N GLY A 272 8.21 -18.37 1.15
CA GLY A 272 9.29 -19.33 1.34
C GLY A 272 8.86 -20.60 2.08
N LEU A 273 8.03 -20.48 3.12
CA LEU A 273 7.65 -21.61 3.99
C LEU A 273 6.33 -22.25 3.58
N VAL A 274 5.29 -21.45 3.38
CA VAL A 274 3.93 -21.98 3.22
C VAL A 274 3.70 -22.44 1.79
N ALA A 275 4.03 -21.60 0.80
CA ALA A 275 3.77 -21.93 -0.60
C ALA A 275 4.63 -23.11 -1.10
N ASN A 276 5.90 -23.21 -0.70
CA ASN A 276 6.83 -24.21 -1.24
C ASN A 276 6.79 -25.59 -0.53
N ARG A 277 6.42 -25.66 0.76
CA ARG A 277 6.60 -26.90 1.54
C ARG A 277 5.30 -27.50 2.07
N VAL A 278 4.38 -26.65 2.51
CA VAL A 278 3.21 -27.09 3.29
C VAL A 278 1.92 -26.93 2.51
N GLY A 279 1.91 -26.02 1.54
CA GLY A 279 0.70 -25.43 1.03
C GLY A 279 0.01 -26.15 -0.10
N ILE A 280 0.62 -27.21 -0.66
CA ILE A 280 0.07 -27.97 -1.78
C ILE A 280 -0.03 -29.45 -1.39
N ASN A 281 -1.15 -30.07 -1.74
CA ASN A 281 -1.39 -31.50 -1.57
C ASN A 281 -0.58 -32.31 -2.60
N ALA A 282 -0.47 -33.63 -2.38
CA ALA A 282 0.28 -34.49 -3.30
C ALA A 282 -0.30 -34.53 -4.73
N ASP A 283 -1.58 -34.17 -4.89
CA ASP A 283 -2.29 -34.06 -6.16
C ASP A 283 -2.09 -32.71 -6.87
N GLY A 284 -1.31 -31.79 -6.28
CA GLY A 284 -1.07 -30.47 -6.82
C GLY A 284 -2.11 -29.42 -6.46
N THR A 285 -3.15 -29.78 -5.70
CA THR A 285 -4.17 -28.82 -5.26
C THR A 285 -3.67 -27.99 -4.08
N PRO A 286 -3.86 -26.66 -4.08
CA PRO A 286 -3.51 -25.84 -2.93
C PRO A 286 -4.42 -26.19 -1.75
N LYS A 287 -3.81 -26.37 -0.57
CA LYS A 287 -4.54 -26.59 0.67
C LYS A 287 -5.39 -25.37 1.00
N LEU A 288 -6.52 -25.65 1.62
CA LEU A 288 -7.48 -24.63 2.04
C LEU A 288 -6.84 -23.50 2.87
N CYS A 289 -5.98 -23.85 3.83
CA CYS A 289 -5.28 -22.88 4.66
C CYS A 289 -4.39 -21.94 3.84
N THR A 290 -3.80 -22.42 2.75
CA THR A 290 -2.95 -21.62 1.86
C THR A 290 -3.76 -20.60 1.08
N VAL A 291 -4.91 -21.01 0.54
CA VAL A 291 -5.82 -20.11 -0.19
C VAL A 291 -6.29 -18.99 0.74
N TYR A 292 -6.75 -19.34 1.95
CA TYR A 292 -7.17 -18.35 2.94
C TYR A 292 -6.05 -17.40 3.36
N ALA A 293 -4.85 -17.93 3.62
CA ALA A 293 -3.71 -17.13 4.03
C ALA A 293 -3.26 -16.19 2.91
N ALA A 294 -3.24 -16.65 1.65
CA ALA A 294 -2.93 -15.82 0.49
C ALA A 294 -3.96 -14.71 0.30
N THR A 295 -5.26 -15.03 0.38
CA THR A 295 -6.33 -14.04 0.28
C THR A 295 -6.28 -13.02 1.41
N PHE A 296 -6.03 -13.48 2.65
CA PHE A 296 -5.88 -12.60 3.80
C PHE A 296 -4.69 -11.65 3.63
N LEU A 297 -3.51 -12.17 3.28
CA LEU A 297 -2.32 -11.34 3.04
C LEU A 297 -2.52 -10.39 1.85
N GLY A 298 -3.23 -10.82 0.81
CA GLY A 298 -3.58 -10.00 -0.35
C GLY A 298 -4.50 -8.82 -0.04
N LEU A 299 -5.41 -8.98 0.92
CA LEU A 299 -6.40 -7.96 1.28
C LEU A 299 -6.02 -7.16 2.55
N ALA A 300 -5.11 -7.67 3.38
CA ALA A 300 -4.63 -6.98 4.58
C ALA A 300 -4.15 -5.54 4.33
N PRO A 301 -3.48 -5.20 3.21
CA PRO A 301 -3.13 -3.83 2.87
C PRO A 301 -4.27 -2.84 2.89
N ILE A 302 -5.50 -3.24 2.58
CA ILE A 302 -6.64 -2.31 2.52
C ILE A 302 -6.87 -1.68 3.90
N ALA A 303 -6.72 -2.46 4.97
CA ALA A 303 -6.80 -1.94 6.34
C ALA A 303 -5.63 -1.00 6.67
N ILE A 304 -4.43 -1.28 6.16
CA ILE A 304 -3.24 -0.42 6.35
C ILE A 304 -3.40 0.89 5.58
N MET A 305 -3.85 0.84 4.33
CA MET A 305 -4.18 2.00 3.50
C MET A 305 -5.24 2.87 4.17
N PHE A 306 -6.20 2.26 4.87
CA PHE A 306 -7.17 3.00 5.66
C PHE A 306 -6.51 3.76 6.82
N LEU A 307 -5.57 3.16 7.55
CA LEU A 307 -4.79 3.85 8.58
C LEU A 307 -3.97 5.00 7.98
N ILE A 308 -3.41 4.83 6.78
CA ILE A 308 -2.68 5.88 6.05
C ILE A 308 -3.62 7.03 5.69
N ALA A 309 -4.83 6.75 5.21
CA ALA A 309 -5.83 7.78 4.90
C ALA A 309 -6.21 8.60 6.14
N LEU A 310 -6.35 7.94 7.30
CA LEU A 310 -6.60 8.62 8.58
C LEU A 310 -5.40 9.44 9.07
N ALA A 311 -4.19 9.07 8.66
CA ALA A 311 -2.96 9.80 8.97
C ALA A 311 -2.65 10.91 7.95
N SER A 312 -3.42 11.08 6.87
CA SER A 312 -3.19 12.11 5.85
C SER A 312 -3.49 13.51 6.40
N PRO A 313 -2.72 14.55 6.06
CA PRO A 313 -2.99 15.88 6.55
C PRO A 313 -4.30 16.39 5.97
N ALA A 314 -5.17 16.89 6.85
CA ALA A 314 -6.28 17.73 6.44
C ALA A 314 -5.77 19.17 6.35
N ALA A 315 -6.12 19.87 5.27
CA ALA A 315 -5.86 21.31 5.16
C ALA A 315 -6.42 22.04 6.40
N PRO A 316 -5.78 23.10 6.90
CA PRO A 316 -6.43 24.04 7.81
C PRO A 316 -7.49 24.88 7.06
N PRO A 317 -8.50 25.42 7.75
CA PRO A 317 -9.47 26.34 7.16
C PRO A 317 -8.76 27.56 6.55
N SER A 318 -9.15 27.97 5.33
CA SER A 318 -8.76 29.31 4.87
C SER A 318 -9.62 30.33 5.62
N THR A 319 -9.08 30.97 6.65
CA THR A 319 -9.67 32.17 7.24
C THR A 319 -9.60 33.27 6.19
N ARG A 320 -10.68 33.47 5.43
CA ARG A 320 -10.83 34.71 4.66
C ARG A 320 -10.86 35.85 5.66
N VAL A 321 -9.82 36.67 5.66
CA VAL A 321 -9.85 37.98 6.29
C VAL A 321 -10.96 38.75 5.57
N ALA A 322 -12.08 38.97 6.26
CA ALA A 322 -13.14 39.81 5.76
C ALA A 322 -12.62 41.25 5.81
N THR A 323 -12.17 41.76 4.66
CA THR A 323 -11.93 43.18 4.41
C THR A 323 -13.25 43.90 4.18
#